data_AF-A0A7V5CM80-F1
#
_entry.id   AF-A0A7V5CM80-F1
#
_cell.length_a   1.000
_cell.length_b   1.000
_cell.length_c   1.000
_cell.angle_alpha   90.00
_cell.angle_beta   90.00
_cell.angle_gamma   90.00
#
_symmetry.space_group_name_H-M   'P 1'
#
loop_
_entity.id
_entity.type
_entity.pdbx_description
1 polymer ?
#
loop_
_entity_poly.entity_id
_entity_poly.type
_entity_poly.pdbx_seq_one_letter_code
_entity_poly.pdbx_strand_id
1 'polypeptide(L)'
;MGFAGGGGNFGIVTTFTYRLHQVGSIILGGMLIWRSDDAESLLQFYHKYAAGVPEELTTMAAFMTAPAAPFIPPAMQGKPSVAVVGGYVGSIDDGKRIITPLKEFSSPAIDLFTEMPYVALQSMLDGMAPAGIRNYWKSDYFEALNDGIIHTLIERFEEVPSPMTHIDTHDLGGAT
;
A
#
# COMPACT_ATOMS: atom_id res chain seq x y z
N MET A 1 -2.66 26.81 -15.24
CA MET A 1 -3.14 25.42 -14.96
C MET A 1 -3.91 24.93 -16.17
N GLY A 2 -3.62 23.72 -16.64
CA GLY A 2 -4.25 23.10 -17.81
C GLY A 2 -4.69 21.67 -17.50
N PHE A 3 -4.82 20.83 -18.53
CA PHE A 3 -5.28 19.43 -18.40
C PHE A 3 -4.40 18.53 -17.52
N ALA A 4 -3.16 18.94 -17.19
CA ALA A 4 -2.29 18.26 -16.24
C ALA A 4 -2.68 18.60 -14.79
N GLY A 5 -3.83 18.06 -14.33
CA GLY A 5 -4.30 18.17 -12.94
C GLY A 5 -5.52 19.08 -12.71
N GLY A 6 -5.96 19.83 -13.73
CA GLY A 6 -7.14 20.72 -13.63
C GLY A 6 -8.52 20.04 -13.78
N GLY A 7 -8.54 18.72 -13.96
CA GLY A 7 -9.77 17.93 -14.17
C GLY A 7 -10.49 18.25 -15.48
N GLY A 8 -11.80 17.95 -15.51
CA GLY A 8 -12.66 18.10 -16.70
C GLY A 8 -13.11 19.54 -17.02
N ASN A 9 -12.59 20.56 -16.32
CA ASN A 9 -13.03 21.95 -16.47
C ASN A 9 -12.75 22.57 -17.85
N PHE A 10 -11.92 21.92 -18.67
CA PHE A 10 -11.41 22.47 -19.92
C PHE A 10 -11.95 21.74 -21.17
N GLY A 11 -12.88 20.80 -20.98
CA GLY A 11 -13.51 20.03 -22.06
C GLY A 11 -13.25 18.52 -21.98
N ILE A 12 -13.74 17.80 -22.99
CA ILE A 12 -13.61 16.34 -23.08
C ILE A 12 -12.30 15.99 -23.78
N VAL A 13 -11.38 15.35 -23.06
CA VAL A 13 -10.19 14.76 -23.66
C VAL A 13 -10.57 13.45 -24.33
N THR A 14 -10.31 13.33 -25.64
CA THR A 14 -10.63 12.12 -26.42
C THR A 14 -9.41 11.21 -26.64
N THR A 15 -8.20 11.69 -26.36
CA THR A 15 -6.97 10.90 -26.53
C THR A 15 -5.90 11.37 -25.55
N PHE A 16 -5.20 10.42 -24.94
CA PHE A 16 -3.99 10.66 -24.17
C PHE A 16 -2.81 9.99 -24.87
N THR A 17 -1.64 10.64 -24.86
CA THR A 17 -0.38 10.05 -25.33
C THR A 17 0.60 10.06 -24.18
N TYR A 18 1.14 8.88 -23.85
CA TYR A 18 2.06 8.69 -22.73
C TYR A 18 3.45 8.31 -23.24
N ARG A 19 4.48 8.84 -22.57
CA ARG A 19 5.83 8.28 -22.66
C ARG A 19 5.87 7.04 -21.78
N LEU A 20 6.33 5.91 -22.34
CA LEU A 20 6.48 4.68 -21.58
C LEU A 20 7.91 4.55 -21.05
N HIS A 21 8.02 3.95 -19.87
CA HIS A 21 9.29 3.58 -19.25
C HIS A 21 9.41 2.06 -19.28
N GLN A 22 10.64 1.57 -19.49
CA GLN A 22 10.89 0.14 -19.46
C GLN A 22 10.82 -0.34 -18.01
N VAL A 23 9.77 -1.10 -17.70
CA VAL A 23 9.66 -1.90 -16.48
C VAL A 23 9.95 -3.34 -16.88
N GLY A 24 10.78 -4.04 -16.10
CA GLY A 24 11.10 -5.45 -16.35
C GLY A 24 9.83 -6.31 -16.47
N SER A 25 9.91 -7.44 -17.20
CA SER A 25 8.79 -8.37 -17.31
C SER A 25 8.41 -8.98 -15.96
N ILE A 26 9.40 -9.12 -15.08
CA ILE A 26 9.28 -9.57 -13.69
C ILE A 26 9.92 -8.51 -12.80
N ILE A 27 9.24 -8.19 -11.70
CA ILE A 27 9.71 -7.31 -10.63
C ILE A 27 9.57 -8.03 -9.29
N LEU A 28 10.15 -7.48 -8.23
CA LEU A 28 9.85 -7.91 -6.87
C LEU A 28 8.67 -7.08 -6.36
N GLY A 29 7.63 -7.71 -5.83
CA GLY A 29 6.47 -6.99 -5.29
C GLY A 29 5.48 -7.90 -4.58
N GLY A 30 4.49 -7.29 -3.95
CA GLY A 30 3.42 -8.02 -3.29
C GLY A 30 2.97 -7.34 -2.02
N MET A 31 2.54 -8.16 -1.05
CA MET A 31 1.91 -7.70 0.18
C MET A 31 2.49 -8.44 1.38
N LEU A 32 2.73 -7.70 2.45
CA LEU A 32 3.06 -8.19 3.79
C LEU A 32 1.88 -7.87 4.72
N ILE A 33 1.52 -8.77 5.62
CA ILE A 33 0.40 -8.56 6.56
C ILE A 33 0.81 -8.92 7.98
N TRP A 34 0.51 -8.02 8.90
CA TRP A 34 0.67 -8.16 10.35
C TRP A 34 -0.67 -8.08 11.06
N ARG A 35 -0.68 -8.52 12.31
CA ARG A 35 -1.82 -8.28 13.21
C ARG A 35 -1.85 -6.81 13.62
N SER A 36 -3.03 -6.30 13.94
CA SER A 36 -3.20 -4.93 14.45
C SER A 36 -2.43 -4.68 15.76
N ASP A 37 -2.18 -5.72 16.56
CA ASP A 37 -1.38 -5.64 17.79
C ASP A 37 0.04 -5.03 17.54
N ASP A 38 0.59 -5.19 16.34
CA ASP A 38 1.92 -4.69 15.96
C ASP A 38 1.88 -3.29 15.29
N ALA A 39 0.69 -2.77 15.01
CA ALA A 39 0.45 -1.65 14.09
C ALA A 39 1.21 -0.37 14.45
N GLU A 40 1.21 0.02 15.71
CA GLU A 40 1.82 1.28 16.15
C GLU A 40 3.34 1.26 15.92
N SER A 41 4.01 0.24 16.44
CA SER A 41 5.45 0.08 16.29
C SER A 41 5.85 -0.11 14.83
N LEU A 42 5.06 -0.88 14.06
CA LEU A 42 5.27 -1.11 12.65
C LEU A 42 5.19 0.20 11.85
N LEU A 43 4.17 1.03 12.07
CA LEU A 43 4.00 2.27 11.29
C LEU A 43 5.05 3.33 11.64
N GLN A 44 5.42 3.42 12.92
CA GLN A 44 6.52 4.30 13.36
C GLN A 44 7.85 3.94 12.70
N PHE A 45 8.12 2.63 12.56
CA PHE A 45 9.29 2.14 11.83
C PHE A 45 9.14 2.33 10.32
N TYR A 46 8.02 1.89 9.76
CA TYR A 46 7.72 1.87 8.33
C TYR A 46 7.90 3.24 7.71
N HIS A 47 7.32 4.30 8.28
CA HIS A 47 7.39 5.63 7.68
C HIS A 47 8.83 6.18 7.67
N LYS A 48 9.63 5.89 8.71
CA LYS A 48 11.06 6.25 8.75
C LYS A 48 11.87 5.45 7.74
N TYR A 49 11.57 4.15 7.63
CA TYR A 49 12.21 3.25 6.67
C TYR A 49 11.89 3.69 5.23
N ALA A 50 10.61 3.94 4.91
CA ALA A 50 10.13 4.33 3.59
C ALA A 50 10.67 5.69 3.14
N ALA A 51 10.95 6.61 4.07
CA ALA A 51 11.65 7.86 3.75
C ALA A 51 13.13 7.67 3.36
N GLY A 52 13.74 6.54 3.68
CA GLY A 52 15.16 6.24 3.46
C GLY A 52 15.45 5.21 2.37
N VAL A 53 14.42 4.59 1.78
CA VAL A 53 14.59 3.62 0.68
C VAL A 53 14.75 4.34 -0.67
N PRO A 54 15.39 3.70 -1.66
CA PRO A 54 15.54 4.30 -2.98
C PRO A 54 14.20 4.36 -3.74
N GLU A 55 14.08 5.28 -4.71
CA GLU A 55 12.85 5.57 -5.45
C GLU A 55 12.28 4.35 -6.21
N GLU A 56 13.13 3.38 -6.53
CA GLU A 56 12.73 2.13 -7.17
C GLU A 56 11.79 1.30 -6.28
N LEU A 57 11.81 1.46 -4.94
CA LEU A 57 10.84 0.86 -4.05
C LEU A 57 9.67 1.82 -3.80
N THR A 58 8.48 1.44 -4.25
CA THR A 58 7.23 2.13 -3.87
C THR A 58 6.41 1.22 -2.97
N THR A 59 5.95 1.75 -1.84
CA THR A 59 5.07 1.03 -0.91
C THR A 59 3.96 1.94 -0.39
N MET A 60 2.87 1.32 0.06
CA MET A 60 1.83 1.93 0.87
C MET A 60 1.53 1.04 2.07
N ALA A 61 1.16 1.64 3.20
CA ALA A 61 0.65 0.92 4.36
C ALA A 61 -0.85 1.13 4.52
N ALA A 62 -1.58 0.07 4.86
CA ALA A 62 -3.02 0.12 5.02
C ALA A 62 -3.48 -0.65 6.25
N PHE A 63 -4.36 -0.02 7.03
CA PHE A 63 -5.23 -0.73 7.95
C PHE A 63 -6.37 -1.38 7.18
N MET A 64 -6.58 -2.67 7.42
CA MET A 64 -7.63 -3.44 6.77
C MET A 64 -8.18 -4.53 7.68
N THR A 65 -9.39 -4.99 7.39
CA THR A 65 -9.88 -6.24 7.96
C THR A 65 -9.36 -7.39 7.12
N ALA A 66 -8.65 -8.34 7.72
CA ALA A 66 -8.11 -9.46 6.96
C ALA A 66 -9.24 -10.28 6.32
N PRO A 67 -9.23 -10.50 4.99
CA PRO A 67 -10.30 -11.19 4.30
C PRO A 67 -10.32 -12.67 4.70
N ALA A 68 -11.48 -13.32 4.50
CA ALA A 68 -11.61 -14.77 4.59
C ALA A 68 -11.00 -15.44 3.34
N ALA A 69 -9.69 -15.28 3.14
CA ALA A 69 -8.96 -15.84 2.02
C ALA A 69 -8.07 -17.03 2.45
N PRO A 70 -7.80 -18.00 1.55
CA PRO A 70 -7.03 -19.21 1.91
C PRO A 70 -5.61 -18.95 2.42
N PHE A 71 -4.99 -17.84 2.00
CA PHE A 71 -3.65 -17.44 2.43
C PHE A 71 -3.64 -16.70 3.79
N ILE A 72 -4.81 -16.34 4.32
CA ILE A 72 -4.95 -15.69 5.63
C ILE A 72 -5.19 -16.78 6.68
N PRO A 73 -4.36 -16.87 7.75
CA PRO A 73 -4.57 -17.81 8.84
C PRO A 73 -5.97 -17.66 9.46
N PRO A 74 -6.68 -18.76 9.79
CA PRO A 74 -8.04 -18.68 10.36
C PRO A 74 -8.15 -17.77 11.59
N ALA A 75 -7.08 -17.70 12.40
CA ALA A 75 -7.04 -16.84 13.59
C ALA A 75 -6.99 -15.34 13.27
N MET A 76 -6.72 -14.93 12.03
CA MET A 76 -6.68 -13.54 11.57
C MET A 76 -7.89 -13.14 10.73
N GLN A 77 -8.58 -14.09 10.10
CA GLN A 77 -9.72 -13.80 9.23
C GLN A 77 -10.80 -12.99 9.96
N GLY A 78 -11.23 -11.87 9.37
CA GLY A 78 -12.21 -10.96 9.94
C GLY A 78 -11.67 -10.06 11.07
N LYS A 79 -10.36 -10.07 11.35
CA LYS A 79 -9.75 -9.24 12.39
C LYS A 79 -8.99 -8.05 11.80
N PRO A 80 -8.91 -6.92 12.55
CA PRO A 80 -8.06 -5.80 12.18
C PRO A 80 -6.61 -6.22 11.98
N SER A 81 -6.02 -5.78 10.87
CA SER A 81 -4.67 -6.10 10.43
C SER A 81 -4.04 -4.88 9.76
N VAL A 82 -2.71 -4.88 9.68
CA VAL A 82 -1.96 -3.89 8.91
C VAL A 82 -1.27 -4.59 7.76
N ALA A 83 -1.39 -4.03 6.57
CA ALA A 83 -0.72 -4.51 5.38
C ALA A 83 0.26 -3.47 4.85
N VAL A 84 1.39 -3.92 4.32
CA VAL A 84 2.25 -3.11 3.45
C VAL A 84 2.23 -3.74 2.07
N VAL A 85 1.87 -2.95 1.06
CA VAL A 85 1.81 -3.36 -0.34
C VAL A 85 2.81 -2.54 -1.13
N GLY A 86 3.53 -3.15 -2.06
CA GLY A 86 4.47 -2.40 -2.88
C GLY A 86 5.21 -3.23 -3.93
N GLY A 87 6.12 -2.55 -4.63
CA GLY A 87 6.95 -3.15 -5.66
C GLY A 87 8.29 -2.42 -5.80
N TYR A 88 9.30 -3.18 -6.22
CA TYR A 88 10.64 -2.71 -6.52
C TYR A 88 10.95 -2.82 -8.02
N VAL A 89 11.16 -1.68 -8.67
CA VAL A 89 11.47 -1.58 -10.11
C VAL A 89 12.98 -1.56 -10.31
N GLY A 90 13.62 -2.73 -10.18
CA GLY A 90 15.06 -2.87 -10.33
C GLY A 90 15.51 -4.33 -10.32
N SER A 91 16.75 -4.57 -9.89
CA SER A 91 17.24 -5.94 -9.71
C SER A 91 16.47 -6.64 -8.59
N ILE A 92 16.13 -7.92 -8.79
CA ILE A 92 15.41 -8.71 -7.77
C ILE A 92 16.22 -8.82 -6.47
N ASP A 93 17.54 -9.01 -6.59
CA ASP A 93 18.41 -9.15 -5.44
C ASP A 93 18.49 -7.87 -4.61
N ASP A 94 18.57 -6.70 -5.26
CA ASP A 94 18.50 -5.42 -4.54
C ASP A 94 17.14 -5.23 -3.88
N GLY A 95 16.05 -5.51 -4.58
CA GLY A 95 14.71 -5.46 -3.99
C GLY A 95 14.59 -6.34 -2.75
N LYS A 96 15.14 -7.57 -2.80
CA LYS A 96 15.14 -8.50 -1.66
C LYS A 96 15.92 -7.92 -0.49
N ARG A 97 17.12 -7.37 -0.74
CA ARG A 97 17.92 -6.71 0.31
C ARG A 97 17.21 -5.49 0.90
N ILE A 98 16.56 -4.69 0.07
CA ILE A 98 15.91 -3.46 0.49
C ILE A 98 14.68 -3.78 1.35
N ILE A 99 13.86 -4.77 0.99
CA ILE A 99 12.65 -5.12 1.76
C ILE A 99 12.94 -5.88 3.06
N THR A 100 14.10 -6.53 3.19
CA THR A 100 14.47 -7.35 4.35
C THR A 100 14.29 -6.63 5.70
N PRO A 101 14.78 -5.40 5.93
CA PRO A 101 14.61 -4.70 7.20
C PRO A 101 13.16 -4.57 7.64
N LEU A 102 12.23 -4.36 6.70
CA LEU A 102 10.79 -4.31 7.01
C LEU A 102 10.24 -5.67 7.43
N LYS A 103 10.68 -6.75 6.78
CA LYS A 103 10.29 -8.12 7.14
C LYS A 103 10.84 -8.52 8.50
N GLU A 104 12.08 -8.16 8.80
CA GLU A 104 12.77 -8.52 10.04
C GLU A 104 12.28 -7.72 11.26
N PHE A 105 11.87 -6.46 11.08
CA PHE A 105 11.45 -5.59 12.18
C PHE A 105 10.29 -6.17 13.02
N SER A 106 9.24 -6.68 12.35
CA SER A 106 8.03 -7.16 13.02
C SER A 106 7.56 -8.55 12.55
N SER A 107 8.32 -9.24 11.69
CA SER A 107 8.03 -10.60 11.19
C SER A 107 6.56 -10.81 10.74
N PRO A 108 6.22 -10.49 9.48
CA PRO A 108 4.84 -10.55 9.00
C PRO A 108 4.22 -11.93 9.17
N ALA A 109 2.95 -11.96 9.54
CA ALA A 109 2.18 -13.20 9.62
C ALA A 109 1.92 -13.80 8.22
N ILE A 110 1.88 -12.95 7.19
CA ILE A 110 1.78 -13.34 5.79
C ILE A 110 2.82 -12.55 4.98
N ASP A 111 3.68 -13.26 4.25
CA ASP A 111 4.64 -12.69 3.31
C ASP A 111 4.33 -13.18 1.89
N LEU A 112 3.78 -12.28 1.07
CA LEU A 112 3.53 -12.50 -0.36
C LEU A 112 4.46 -11.65 -1.24
N PHE A 113 5.52 -11.09 -0.68
CA PHE A 113 6.42 -10.21 -1.41
C PHE A 113 7.45 -11.05 -2.17
N THR A 114 7.20 -11.22 -3.48
CA THR A 114 7.87 -12.21 -4.33
C THR A 114 8.12 -11.67 -5.74
N GLU A 115 8.80 -12.46 -6.57
CA GLU A 115 8.98 -12.18 -7.98
C GLU A 115 7.65 -12.38 -8.73
N MET A 116 7.19 -11.35 -9.44
CA MET A 116 5.95 -11.41 -10.19
C MET A 116 5.94 -10.48 -11.42
N PRO A 117 5.07 -10.73 -12.41
CA PRO A 117 4.84 -9.78 -13.48
C PRO A 117 4.35 -8.43 -12.95
N TYR A 118 4.83 -7.33 -13.52
CA TYR A 118 4.39 -5.98 -13.14
C TYR A 118 2.85 -5.82 -13.20
N VAL A 119 2.22 -6.40 -14.22
CA VAL A 119 0.75 -6.38 -14.38
C VAL A 119 0.02 -7.18 -13.29
N ALA A 120 0.66 -8.21 -12.74
CA ALA A 120 0.09 -8.99 -11.65
C ALA A 120 0.07 -8.18 -10.35
N LEU A 121 1.12 -7.38 -10.09
CA LEU A 121 1.13 -6.42 -8.99
C LEU A 121 0.00 -5.39 -9.16
N GLN A 122 -0.15 -4.83 -10.36
CA GLN A 122 -1.16 -3.79 -10.65
C GLN A 122 -2.59 -4.26 -10.44
N SER A 123 -2.91 -5.52 -10.72
CA SER A 123 -4.25 -6.08 -10.52
C SER A 123 -4.43 -6.79 -9.18
N MET A 124 -3.41 -6.84 -8.32
CA MET A 124 -3.40 -7.69 -7.13
C MET A 124 -4.52 -7.35 -6.14
N LEU A 125 -4.92 -6.08 -6.08
CA LEU A 125 -5.93 -5.57 -5.15
C LEU A 125 -7.33 -5.45 -5.75
N ASP A 126 -7.53 -5.76 -7.04
CA ASP A 126 -8.83 -5.60 -7.72
C ASP A 126 -9.96 -6.34 -6.99
N GLY A 127 -9.66 -7.52 -6.45
CA GLY A 127 -10.60 -8.34 -5.68
C GLY A 127 -11.09 -7.68 -4.38
N MET A 128 -10.37 -6.67 -3.87
CA MET A 128 -10.76 -5.90 -2.68
C MET A 128 -11.72 -4.75 -3.02
N ALA A 129 -11.91 -4.42 -4.30
CA ALA A 129 -12.77 -3.34 -4.76
C ALA A 129 -13.76 -3.81 -5.85
N PRO A 130 -14.65 -4.78 -5.55
CA PRO A 130 -15.58 -5.31 -6.54
C PRO A 130 -16.59 -4.25 -7.01
N ALA A 131 -17.05 -4.40 -8.25
CA ALA A 131 -18.05 -3.50 -8.82
C ALA A 131 -19.37 -3.53 -8.01
N GLY A 132 -20.00 -2.36 -7.87
CA GLY A 132 -21.33 -2.22 -7.24
C GLY A 132 -21.34 -1.96 -5.74
N ILE A 133 -20.18 -1.86 -5.09
CA ILE A 133 -20.09 -1.45 -3.68
C ILE A 133 -20.37 0.05 -3.51
N ARG A 134 -20.89 0.43 -2.34
CA ARG A 134 -21.13 1.84 -1.98
C ARG A 134 -19.93 2.35 -1.20
N ASN A 135 -19.24 3.34 -1.75
CA ASN A 135 -18.04 3.89 -1.13
C ASN A 135 -18.22 5.34 -0.70
N TYR A 136 -17.49 5.72 0.33
CA TYR A 136 -17.29 7.09 0.77
C TYR A 136 -15.82 7.26 1.12
N TRP A 137 -15.18 8.30 0.60
CA TRP A 137 -13.73 8.52 0.72
C TRP A 137 -13.46 9.89 1.33
N LYS A 138 -12.45 9.95 2.20
CA LYS A 138 -11.80 11.18 2.64
C LYS A 138 -10.30 10.97 2.50
N SER A 139 -9.60 11.99 2.04
CA SER A 139 -8.15 12.01 1.96
C SER A 139 -7.63 13.36 2.41
N ASP A 140 -6.43 13.36 2.95
CA ASP A 140 -5.71 14.56 3.37
C ASP A 140 -4.20 14.35 3.20
N TYR A 141 -3.44 15.44 3.24
CA TYR A 141 -1.98 15.41 3.12
C TYR A 141 -1.34 15.80 4.46
N PHE A 142 -0.26 15.10 4.81
CA PHE A 142 0.53 15.39 6.01
C PHE A 142 1.99 15.57 5.61
N GLU A 143 2.67 16.54 6.23
CA GLU A 143 4.12 16.69 6.06
C GLU A 143 4.89 15.52 6.69
N ALA A 144 4.35 14.94 7.77
CA ALA A 144 4.91 13.78 8.44
C ALA A 144 3.82 13.01 9.18
N LEU A 145 3.95 11.68 9.20
CA LEU A 145 3.11 10.81 10.01
C LEU A 145 3.69 10.70 11.43
N ASN A 146 3.23 11.57 12.33
CA ASN A 146 3.67 11.54 13.73
C ASN A 146 2.88 10.53 14.58
N ASP A 147 3.38 10.24 15.78
CA ASP A 147 2.79 9.25 16.70
C ASP A 147 1.32 9.54 17.02
N GLY A 148 0.93 10.81 17.16
CA GLY A 148 -0.45 11.20 17.43
C GLY A 148 -1.39 10.89 16.27
N ILE A 149 -0.93 11.07 15.02
CA ILE A 149 -1.68 10.68 13.83
C ILE A 149 -1.79 9.16 13.76
N ILE A 150 -0.69 8.44 13.92
CA ILE A 150 -0.67 6.97 13.89
C ILE A 150 -1.66 6.40 14.91
N HIS A 151 -1.60 6.88 16.16
CA HIS A 151 -2.50 6.47 17.22
C HIS A 151 -3.96 6.74 16.86
N THR A 152 -4.26 7.93 16.34
CA THR A 152 -5.63 8.27 15.89
C THR A 152 -6.12 7.34 14.79
N LEU A 153 -5.27 6.99 13.81
CA LEU A 153 -5.66 6.08 12.72
C LEU A 153 -5.98 4.68 13.26
N ILE A 154 -5.18 4.19 14.21
CA ILE A 154 -5.42 2.89 14.88
C ILE A 154 -6.77 2.91 15.60
N GLU A 155 -6.98 3.88 16.50
CA GLU A 155 -8.23 3.99 17.26
C GLU A 155 -9.46 4.12 16.35
N ARG A 156 -9.37 4.92 15.29
CA ARG A 156 -10.48 5.08 14.34
C ARG A 156 -10.72 3.82 13.52
N PHE A 157 -9.68 3.05 13.22
CA PHE A 157 -9.83 1.80 12.47
C PHE A 157 -10.55 0.72 13.27
N GLU A 158 -10.36 0.66 14.59
CA GLU A 158 -11.06 -0.30 15.47
C GLU A 158 -12.58 -0.11 15.47
N GLU A 159 -13.06 1.10 15.19
CA GLU A 159 -14.48 1.46 15.19
C GLU A 159 -15.15 1.35 13.81
N VAL A 160 -14.45 0.86 12.78
CA VAL A 160 -15.00 0.87 11.41
C VAL A 160 -16.25 -0.01 11.30
N PRO A 161 -17.34 0.48 10.70
CA PRO A 161 -18.62 -0.24 10.66
C PRO A 161 -18.66 -1.34 9.60
N SER A 162 -17.67 -1.42 8.71
CA SER A 162 -17.64 -2.33 7.57
C SER A 162 -16.28 -3.02 7.47
N PRO A 163 -16.23 -4.34 7.23
CA PRO A 163 -14.98 -5.06 6.99
C PRO A 163 -14.31 -4.68 5.65
N MET A 164 -15.00 -3.94 4.78
CA MET A 164 -14.42 -3.41 3.53
C MET A 164 -13.78 -2.02 3.71
N THR A 165 -13.96 -1.39 4.87
CA THR A 165 -13.29 -0.12 5.17
C THR A 165 -11.81 -0.36 5.36
N HIS A 166 -11.00 0.53 4.78
CA HIS A 166 -9.56 0.60 4.95
C HIS A 166 -9.15 2.04 5.25
N ILE A 167 -8.00 2.19 5.89
CA ILE A 167 -7.30 3.47 6.03
C ILE A 167 -5.90 3.25 5.48
N ASP A 168 -5.58 3.93 4.38
CA ASP A 168 -4.32 3.81 3.66
C ASP A 168 -3.47 5.07 3.79
N THR A 169 -2.16 4.86 3.87
CA THR A 169 -1.13 5.89 3.92
C THR A 169 -0.17 5.67 2.77
N HIS A 170 0.08 6.75 2.01
CA HIS A 170 0.92 6.73 0.83
C HIS A 170 2.07 7.70 1.03
N ASP A 171 3.29 7.21 0.90
CA ASP A 171 4.46 8.07 0.80
C ASP A 171 4.59 8.50 -0.67
N LEU A 172 4.19 9.75 -0.96
CA LEU A 172 4.15 10.30 -2.32
C LEU A 172 5.50 10.91 -2.77
N GLY A 173 6.56 10.74 -1.98
CA GLY A 173 7.89 11.23 -2.33
C GLY A 173 8.47 10.55 -3.58
N GLY A 174 9.49 11.18 -4.17
CA GLY A 174 10.18 10.69 -5.38
C GLY A 174 9.66 11.29 -6.70
N ALA A 175 10.54 11.25 -7.71
CA ALA A 175 10.45 11.88 -9.04
C ALA A 175 10.46 13.43 -9.07
N THR A 176 11.67 14.00 -9.19
CA THR A 176 11.91 15.33 -9.79
C THR A 176 12.11 15.26 -11.30
#